data_AF-A0A146F742-F1
#
_entry.id   AF-A0A146F742-F1
#
_cell.length_a   1.000
_cell.length_b   1.000
_cell.length_c   1.000
_cell.angle_alpha   90.00
_cell.angle_beta   90.00
_cell.angle_gamma   90.00
#
_symmetry.space_group_name_H-M   'P 1'
#
loop_
_entity.id
_entity.type
_entity.pdbx_description
1 polymer ?
#
loop_
_entity_poly.entity_id
_entity_poly.type
_entity_poly.pdbx_seq_one_letter_code
_entity_poly.pdbx_strand_id
1 'polypeptide(L)'
;MLPVSEEIVKAAAANEYHGCQIIQQLLKYRGNKIPVSEDVVKAAAVNTGCAFETIQLLLEHRGDKLPVSEEVVKAAAVNTGCAFETIQLLLEHRGDKLSVFEEVVKAAAVNEFQGCEIMHLLLEHHGDKIPVSEEVVKVAAENKKQEYQIMQLLLEHRGNGLPVSEEMVKVAAASHKQGYKIIKLLLEYRGNKLPVSEEVVKMAAANTGTPFSENTGYRILGLLLENRGNKLPVSEEVVKAAAANEYQGHQILELLIKNYGNKLPVSKEVVKVAAVNEYHGCQIMQQLLKYHGNKIPVSEEVVKAAAANHKQGHEIIQLLQELSWGQTI
;
A
#
# COMPACT_ATOMS: atom_id res chain seq x y z
N MET A 1 -39.66 -38.83 9.97
CA MET A 1 -38.56 -38.48 9.03
C MET A 1 -37.88 -37.24 9.57
N LEU A 2 -36.54 -37.19 9.59
CA LEU A 2 -35.82 -35.99 10.02
C LEU A 2 -36.14 -34.83 9.04
N PRO A 3 -36.60 -33.66 9.52
CA PRO A 3 -36.80 -32.50 8.67
C PRO A 3 -35.43 -31.99 8.20
N VAL A 4 -35.29 -31.70 6.90
CA VAL A 4 -34.08 -31.10 6.31
C VAL A 4 -34.54 -29.87 5.53
N SER A 5 -34.60 -28.74 6.22
CA SER A 5 -34.91 -27.43 5.63
C SER A 5 -33.64 -26.73 5.14
N GLU A 6 -33.80 -25.67 4.36
CA GLU A 6 -32.69 -24.84 3.88
C GLU A 6 -31.88 -24.25 5.03
N GLU A 7 -32.54 -23.74 6.07
CA GLU A 7 -31.87 -23.23 7.28
C GLU A 7 -30.98 -24.27 7.97
N ILE A 8 -31.38 -25.55 7.98
CA ILE A 8 -30.55 -26.63 8.53
C ILE A 8 -29.32 -26.87 7.66
N VAL A 9 -29.48 -26.87 6.34
CA VAL A 9 -28.35 -27.05 5.41
C VAL A 9 -27.41 -25.85 5.46
N LYS A 10 -27.94 -24.62 5.57
CA LYS A 10 -27.15 -23.38 5.72
C LYS A 10 -26.38 -23.37 7.05
N ALA A 11 -27.02 -23.75 8.15
CA ALA A 11 -26.36 -23.88 9.44
C ALA A 11 -25.26 -24.95 9.42
N ALA A 12 -25.48 -26.05 8.70
CA ALA A 12 -24.44 -27.05 8.48
C ALA A 12 -23.28 -26.49 7.65
N ALA A 13 -23.56 -25.79 6.56
CA ALA A 13 -22.56 -25.14 5.71
C ALA A 13 -21.70 -24.12 6.48
N ALA A 14 -22.30 -23.38 7.42
CA ALA A 14 -21.61 -22.41 8.27
C ALA A 14 -20.87 -23.03 9.46
N ASN A 15 -20.93 -24.35 9.67
CA ASN A 15 -20.28 -24.99 10.81
C ASN A 15 -18.79 -25.22 10.53
N GLU A 16 -17.92 -24.49 11.22
CA GLU A 16 -16.47 -24.49 10.96
C GLU A 16 -15.76 -25.82 11.26
N TYR A 17 -16.31 -26.65 12.15
CA TYR A 17 -15.64 -27.86 12.63
C TYR A 17 -16.18 -29.14 12.01
N HIS A 18 -17.48 -29.19 11.74
CA HIS A 18 -18.20 -30.39 11.34
C HIS A 18 -19.10 -30.17 10.12
N GLY A 19 -19.02 -29.02 9.46
CA GLY A 19 -19.95 -28.65 8.39
C GLY A 19 -19.96 -29.63 7.23
N CYS A 20 -18.78 -30.00 6.73
CA CYS A 20 -18.63 -31.00 5.68
C CYS A 20 -19.24 -32.36 6.09
N GLN A 21 -18.94 -32.86 7.29
CA GLN A 21 -19.45 -34.15 7.78
C GLN A 21 -20.98 -34.14 7.95
N ILE A 22 -21.54 -33.02 8.44
CA ILE A 22 -22.98 -32.86 8.59
C ILE A 22 -23.64 -32.83 7.21
N ILE A 23 -23.14 -32.05 6.26
CA ILE A 23 -23.66 -32.00 4.88
C ILE A 23 -23.58 -33.38 4.22
N GLN A 24 -22.47 -34.11 4.40
CA GLN A 24 -22.32 -35.46 3.89
C GLN A 24 -23.39 -36.40 4.45
N GLN A 25 -23.72 -36.28 5.74
CA GLN A 25 -24.75 -37.10 6.36
C GLN A 25 -26.15 -36.72 5.86
N LEU A 26 -26.43 -35.43 5.65
CA LEU A 26 -27.69 -34.96 5.07
C LEU A 26 -27.87 -35.46 3.62
N LEU A 27 -26.80 -35.44 2.82
CA LEU A 27 -26.77 -36.01 1.48
C LEU A 27 -26.98 -37.52 1.49
N LYS A 28 -26.38 -38.28 2.42
CA LYS A 28 -26.65 -39.72 2.57
C LYS A 28 -28.12 -40.01 2.89
N TYR A 29 -28.78 -39.17 3.69
CA TYR A 29 -30.18 -39.37 4.09
C TYR A 29 -31.22 -38.95 3.03
N ARG A 30 -30.99 -37.86 2.30
CA ARG A 30 -31.96 -37.26 1.35
C ARG A 30 -31.48 -37.23 -0.10
N GLY A 31 -30.23 -37.61 -0.37
CA GLY A 31 -29.60 -37.47 -1.68
C GLY A 31 -29.62 -36.03 -2.16
N ASN A 32 -29.83 -35.87 -3.47
CA ASN A 32 -29.91 -34.55 -4.11
C ASN A 32 -31.20 -33.77 -3.82
N LYS A 33 -32.05 -34.24 -2.91
CA LYS A 33 -33.28 -33.56 -2.50
C LYS A 33 -33.07 -32.54 -1.37
N ILE A 34 -31.88 -32.45 -0.78
CA ILE A 34 -31.60 -31.39 0.19
C ILE A 34 -31.63 -30.01 -0.51
N PRO A 35 -32.23 -28.98 0.11
CA PRO A 35 -32.23 -27.62 -0.42
C PRO A 35 -30.82 -27.04 -0.35
N VAL A 36 -30.22 -26.76 -1.51
CA VAL A 36 -28.93 -26.08 -1.65
C VAL A 36 -29.15 -24.86 -2.52
N SER A 37 -29.43 -23.74 -1.88
CA SER A 37 -29.55 -22.43 -2.51
C SER A 37 -28.18 -21.74 -2.59
N GLU A 38 -28.12 -20.60 -3.27
CA GLU A 38 -26.94 -19.73 -3.27
C GLU A 38 -26.50 -19.34 -1.86
N ASP A 39 -27.46 -19.08 -0.96
CA ASP A 39 -27.23 -18.74 0.45
C ASP A 39 -26.49 -19.84 1.22
N VAL A 40 -26.81 -21.11 0.93
CA VAL A 40 -26.11 -22.27 1.49
C VAL A 40 -24.68 -22.32 0.98
N VAL A 41 -24.49 -22.11 -0.33
CA VAL A 41 -23.15 -22.15 -0.95
C VAL A 41 -22.30 -20.97 -0.46
N LYS A 42 -22.87 -19.79 -0.32
CA LYS A 42 -22.20 -18.61 0.26
C LYS A 42 -21.80 -18.84 1.71
N ALA A 43 -22.68 -19.46 2.52
CA ALA A 43 -22.35 -19.84 3.89
C ALA A 43 -21.19 -20.85 3.97
N ALA A 44 -21.12 -21.81 3.04
CA ALA A 44 -19.98 -22.70 2.92
C ALA A 44 -18.71 -21.95 2.48
N ALA A 45 -18.80 -21.03 1.53
CA ALA A 45 -17.66 -20.30 1.00
C ALA A 45 -16.97 -19.39 2.03
N VAL A 46 -17.73 -18.75 2.94
CA VAL A 46 -17.16 -17.94 4.03
C VAL A 46 -16.66 -18.75 5.22
N ASN A 47 -16.89 -20.07 5.24
CA ASN A 47 -16.48 -20.93 6.35
C ASN A 47 -14.96 -21.12 6.38
N THR A 48 -14.28 -20.57 7.38
CA THR A 48 -12.81 -20.61 7.44
C THR A 48 -12.22 -21.96 7.84
N GLY A 49 -13.05 -22.91 8.31
CA GLY A 49 -12.59 -24.21 8.79
C GLY A 49 -12.73 -25.36 7.79
N CYS A 50 -13.73 -25.33 6.91
CA CYS A 50 -14.00 -26.41 5.95
C CYS A 50 -14.67 -25.95 4.64
N ALA A 51 -14.44 -24.70 4.20
CA ALA A 51 -14.99 -24.19 2.94
C ALA A 51 -14.65 -25.09 1.76
N PHE A 52 -13.38 -25.44 1.60
CA PHE A 52 -12.90 -26.24 0.48
C PHE A 52 -13.63 -27.59 0.40
N GLU A 53 -13.60 -28.38 1.48
CA GLU A 53 -14.21 -29.72 1.51
C GLU A 53 -15.73 -29.65 1.34
N THR A 54 -16.37 -28.63 1.92
CA THR A 54 -17.81 -28.46 1.82
C THR A 54 -18.24 -28.09 0.39
N ILE A 55 -17.54 -27.14 -0.25
CA ILE A 55 -17.80 -26.76 -1.64
C ILE A 55 -17.50 -27.91 -2.60
N GLN A 56 -16.41 -28.65 -2.37
CA GLN A 56 -16.07 -29.85 -3.14
C GLN A 56 -17.18 -30.89 -3.08
N LEU A 57 -17.64 -31.24 -1.88
CA LEU A 57 -18.71 -32.20 -1.69
C LEU A 57 -20.00 -31.76 -2.39
N LEU A 58 -20.36 -30.47 -2.31
CA LEU A 58 -21.53 -29.92 -2.98
C LEU A 58 -21.39 -29.94 -4.50
N LEU A 59 -20.20 -29.65 -5.04
CA LEU A 59 -19.88 -29.74 -6.47
C LEU A 59 -19.97 -31.19 -6.98
N GLU A 60 -19.45 -32.17 -6.24
CA GLU A 60 -19.55 -33.59 -6.62
C GLU A 60 -21.01 -34.06 -6.77
N HIS A 61 -21.91 -33.54 -5.93
CA HIS A 61 -23.33 -33.94 -5.92
C HIS A 61 -24.22 -33.14 -6.88
N ARG A 62 -23.86 -31.88 -7.17
CA ARG A 62 -24.69 -30.96 -7.98
C ARG A 62 -24.07 -30.61 -9.32
N GLY A 63 -22.76 -30.76 -9.48
CA GLY A 63 -22.00 -30.36 -10.67
C GLY A 63 -22.27 -28.91 -11.06
N ASP A 64 -22.61 -28.71 -12.34
CA ASP A 64 -22.97 -27.41 -12.90
C ASP A 64 -24.27 -26.82 -12.34
N LYS A 65 -25.11 -27.62 -11.65
CA LYS A 65 -26.35 -27.14 -11.03
C LYS A 65 -26.13 -26.46 -9.69
N LEU A 66 -24.91 -26.48 -9.14
CA LEU A 66 -24.60 -25.75 -7.91
C LEU A 66 -24.66 -24.24 -8.19
N PRO A 67 -25.47 -23.45 -7.46
CA PRO A 67 -25.59 -22.02 -7.66
C PRO A 67 -24.30 -21.32 -7.16
N VAL A 68 -23.36 -21.13 -8.07
CA VAL A 68 -22.12 -20.38 -7.86
C VAL A 68 -22.26 -19.04 -8.58
N SER A 69 -22.65 -18.01 -7.82
CA SER A 69 -22.73 -16.63 -8.29
C SER A 69 -21.43 -15.88 -8.01
N GLU A 70 -21.32 -14.65 -8.50
CA GLU A 70 -20.25 -13.71 -8.11
C GLU A 70 -20.15 -13.56 -6.59
N GLU A 71 -21.28 -13.49 -5.88
CA GLU A 71 -21.31 -13.32 -4.42
C GLU A 71 -20.71 -14.52 -3.67
N VAL A 72 -20.85 -15.73 -4.23
CA VAL A 72 -20.18 -16.94 -3.71
C VAL A 72 -18.68 -16.87 -3.95
N VAL A 73 -18.25 -16.46 -5.15
CA VAL A 73 -16.81 -16.35 -5.48
C VAL A 73 -16.16 -15.25 -4.64
N LYS A 74 -16.83 -14.11 -4.46
CA LYS A 74 -16.39 -13.03 -3.57
C LYS A 74 -16.25 -13.51 -2.13
N ALA A 75 -17.24 -14.25 -1.62
CA ALA A 75 -17.20 -14.86 -0.29
C ALA A 75 -16.01 -15.82 -0.12
N ALA A 76 -15.73 -16.64 -1.13
CA ALA A 76 -14.55 -17.51 -1.13
C ALA A 76 -13.25 -16.70 -1.16
N ALA A 77 -13.17 -15.64 -1.95
CA ALA A 77 -11.94 -14.83 -2.10
C ALA A 77 -11.57 -14.05 -0.83
N VAL A 78 -12.54 -13.62 -0.02
CA VAL A 78 -12.27 -12.95 1.28
C VAL A 78 -12.00 -13.95 2.42
N ASN A 79 -12.17 -15.25 2.20
CA ASN A 79 -11.94 -16.27 3.23
C ASN A 79 -10.45 -16.29 3.64
N THR A 80 -10.16 -16.35 4.94
CA THR A 80 -8.77 -16.29 5.42
C THR A 80 -8.19 -17.66 5.77
N GLY A 81 -8.97 -18.73 5.63
CA GLY A 81 -8.55 -20.10 5.93
C GLY A 81 -8.19 -20.90 4.68
N CYS A 82 -9.10 -20.98 3.70
CA CYS A 82 -8.97 -21.85 2.53
C CYS A 82 -9.38 -21.14 1.22
N ALA A 83 -9.14 -19.83 1.09
CA ALA A 83 -9.60 -19.08 -0.07
C ALA A 83 -8.92 -19.54 -1.37
N PHE A 84 -7.60 -19.75 -1.32
CA PHE A 84 -6.85 -20.22 -2.50
C PHE A 84 -7.42 -21.52 -3.04
N GLU A 85 -7.54 -22.55 -2.19
CA GLU A 85 -8.01 -23.88 -2.56
C GLU A 85 -9.46 -23.84 -3.04
N THR A 86 -10.30 -23.01 -2.40
CA THR A 86 -11.71 -22.87 -2.79
C THR A 86 -11.84 -22.16 -4.13
N ILE A 87 -11.08 -21.09 -4.39
CA ILE A 87 -11.10 -20.38 -5.69
C ILE A 87 -10.54 -21.28 -6.79
N GLN A 88 -9.43 -21.98 -6.54
CA GLN A 88 -8.86 -22.93 -7.49
C GLN A 88 -9.89 -24.01 -7.88
N LEU A 89 -10.55 -24.61 -6.89
CA LEU A 89 -11.58 -25.62 -7.12
C LEU A 89 -12.73 -25.09 -7.98
N LEU A 90 -13.21 -23.87 -7.70
CA LEU A 90 -14.27 -23.23 -8.48
C LEU A 90 -13.83 -22.94 -9.92
N LEU A 91 -12.58 -22.52 -10.13
CA LEU A 91 -11.99 -22.31 -11.45
C LEU A 91 -11.85 -23.63 -12.22
N GLU A 92 -11.40 -24.71 -11.58
CA GLU A 92 -11.29 -26.04 -12.22
C GLU A 92 -12.65 -26.58 -12.67
N HIS A 93 -13.71 -26.32 -11.90
CA HIS A 93 -15.06 -26.83 -12.21
C HIS A 93 -15.85 -25.95 -13.18
N ARG A 94 -15.62 -24.63 -13.20
CA ARG A 94 -16.39 -23.68 -14.01
C ARG A 94 -15.60 -23.10 -15.18
N GLY A 95 -14.27 -23.12 -15.12
CA GLY A 95 -13.38 -22.51 -16.10
C GLY A 95 -13.80 -21.07 -16.40
N ASP A 96 -13.83 -20.73 -17.69
CA ASP A 96 -14.27 -19.42 -18.20
C ASP A 96 -15.72 -19.05 -17.85
N LYS A 97 -16.56 -20.00 -17.44
CA LYS A 97 -17.94 -19.71 -16.99
C LYS A 97 -17.97 -19.11 -15.58
N LEU A 98 -16.87 -19.17 -14.82
CA LEU A 98 -16.80 -18.53 -13.52
C LEU A 98 -16.80 -17.01 -13.71
N SER A 99 -17.82 -16.36 -13.15
CA SER A 99 -17.98 -14.91 -13.22
C SER A 99 -17.01 -14.22 -12.26
N VAL A 100 -15.88 -13.76 -12.80
CA VAL A 100 -14.88 -12.98 -12.06
C VAL A 100 -15.03 -11.51 -12.44
N PHE A 101 -15.75 -10.76 -11.61
CA PHE A 101 -15.93 -9.32 -11.75
C PHE A 101 -15.09 -8.55 -10.73
N GLU A 102 -15.13 -7.22 -10.82
CA GLU A 102 -14.25 -6.32 -10.06
C GLU A 102 -14.30 -6.57 -8.55
N GLU A 103 -15.47 -6.90 -7.99
CA GLU A 103 -15.63 -7.14 -6.56
C GLU A 103 -14.93 -8.43 -6.08
N VAL A 104 -14.81 -9.44 -6.95
CA VAL A 104 -14.02 -10.64 -6.68
C VAL A 104 -12.53 -10.30 -6.68
N VAL A 105 -12.10 -9.48 -7.63
CA VAL A 105 -10.69 -9.04 -7.74
C VAL A 105 -10.30 -8.20 -6.55
N LYS A 106 -11.18 -7.28 -6.10
CA LYS A 106 -10.97 -6.51 -4.86
C LYS A 106 -10.89 -7.43 -3.65
N ALA A 107 -11.80 -8.40 -3.53
CA ALA A 107 -11.80 -9.37 -2.45
C ALA A 107 -10.46 -10.15 -2.37
N ALA A 108 -9.93 -10.59 -3.51
CA ALA A 108 -8.62 -11.21 -3.59
C ALA A 108 -7.50 -10.24 -3.20
N ALA A 109 -7.52 -9.01 -3.72
CA ALA A 109 -6.49 -8.00 -3.45
C ALA A 109 -6.44 -7.55 -1.97
N VAL A 110 -7.56 -7.53 -1.25
CA VAL A 110 -7.60 -7.22 0.19
C VAL A 110 -7.28 -8.41 1.10
N ASN A 111 -7.24 -9.64 0.56
CA ASN A 111 -6.93 -10.82 1.35
C ASN A 111 -5.46 -10.78 1.78
N GLU A 112 -5.23 -10.58 3.08
CA GLU A 112 -3.88 -10.41 3.63
C GLU A 112 -3.09 -11.71 3.72
N PHE A 113 -3.71 -12.89 3.56
CA PHE A 113 -3.09 -14.19 3.79
C PHE A 113 -2.77 -14.95 2.50
N GLN A 114 -3.70 -14.94 1.54
CA GLN A 114 -3.61 -15.70 0.29
C GLN A 114 -3.89 -14.82 -0.94
N GLY A 115 -3.92 -13.49 -0.78
CA GLY A 115 -4.35 -12.56 -1.82
C GLY A 115 -3.47 -12.58 -3.07
N CYS A 116 -2.15 -12.64 -2.91
CA CYS A 116 -1.22 -12.73 -4.03
C CYS A 116 -1.44 -14.01 -4.86
N GLU A 117 -1.63 -15.14 -4.19
CA GLU A 117 -1.84 -16.45 -4.83
C GLU A 117 -3.19 -16.50 -5.55
N ILE A 118 -4.25 -15.97 -4.93
CA ILE A 118 -5.57 -15.86 -5.56
C ILE A 118 -5.50 -14.93 -6.77
N MET A 119 -4.88 -13.76 -6.64
CA MET A 119 -4.70 -12.82 -7.75
C MET A 119 -3.93 -13.45 -8.91
N HIS A 120 -2.91 -14.27 -8.62
CA HIS A 120 -2.15 -14.98 -9.64
C HIS A 120 -3.02 -16.00 -10.38
N LEU A 121 -3.78 -16.83 -9.65
CA LEU A 121 -4.71 -17.79 -10.24
C LEU A 121 -5.72 -17.10 -11.16
N LEU A 122 -6.35 -16.03 -10.67
CA LEU A 122 -7.32 -15.29 -11.45
C LEU A 122 -6.68 -14.77 -12.75
N LEU A 123 -5.50 -14.14 -12.66
CA LEU A 123 -4.78 -13.62 -13.84
C LEU A 123 -4.35 -14.71 -14.82
N GLU A 124 -3.96 -15.89 -14.34
CA GLU A 124 -3.60 -17.03 -15.20
C GLU A 124 -4.81 -17.56 -15.99
N HIS A 125 -5.96 -17.68 -15.33
CA HIS A 125 -7.18 -18.24 -15.94
C HIS A 125 -7.90 -17.25 -16.87
N HIS A 126 -7.98 -15.97 -16.49
CA HIS A 126 -8.79 -14.98 -17.22
C HIS A 126 -7.95 -13.92 -17.95
N GLY A 127 -6.64 -13.86 -17.70
CA GLY A 127 -5.71 -12.96 -18.38
C GLY A 127 -6.11 -11.49 -18.29
N ASP A 128 -6.17 -10.84 -19.45
CA ASP A 128 -6.59 -9.43 -19.58
C ASP A 128 -8.09 -9.18 -19.44
N LYS A 129 -8.91 -10.23 -19.40
CA LYS A 129 -10.37 -10.09 -19.20
C LYS A 129 -10.71 -9.67 -17.76
N ILE A 130 -9.78 -9.83 -16.82
CA ILE A 130 -10.00 -9.43 -15.43
C ILE A 130 -10.06 -7.91 -15.32
N PRO A 131 -11.14 -7.37 -14.69
CA PRO A 131 -11.25 -5.95 -14.41
C PRO A 131 -10.24 -5.54 -13.34
N VAL A 132 -9.15 -4.91 -13.76
CA VAL A 132 -8.18 -4.24 -12.87
C VAL A 132 -8.40 -2.74 -13.01
N SER A 133 -9.33 -2.21 -12.22
CA SER A 133 -9.65 -0.78 -12.15
C SER A 133 -8.64 -0.03 -11.27
N GLU A 134 -8.73 1.29 -11.25
CA GLU A 134 -7.97 2.11 -10.29
C GLU A 134 -8.26 1.68 -8.85
N GLU A 135 -9.51 1.38 -8.50
CA GLU A 135 -9.86 0.96 -7.14
C GLU A 135 -9.21 -0.39 -6.77
N VAL A 136 -9.11 -1.34 -7.72
CA VAL A 136 -8.38 -2.61 -7.51
C VAL A 136 -6.91 -2.36 -7.20
N VAL A 137 -6.26 -1.48 -7.96
CA VAL A 137 -4.83 -1.15 -7.73
C VAL A 137 -4.64 -0.46 -6.39
N LYS A 138 -5.60 0.40 -6.00
CA LYS A 138 -5.58 1.09 -4.71
C LYS A 138 -5.65 0.11 -3.55
N VAL A 139 -6.64 -0.80 -3.56
CA VAL A 139 -6.76 -1.78 -2.47
C VAL A 139 -5.57 -2.74 -2.42
N ALA A 140 -4.97 -3.08 -3.56
CA ALA A 140 -3.73 -3.86 -3.61
C ALA A 140 -2.57 -3.12 -2.94
N ALA A 141 -2.41 -1.82 -3.20
CA ALA A 141 -1.38 -1.00 -2.58
C ALA A 141 -1.61 -0.77 -1.08
N GLU A 142 -2.85 -0.88 -0.60
CA GLU A 142 -3.22 -0.76 0.82
C GLU A 142 -3.12 -2.10 1.60
N ASN A 143 -2.87 -3.23 0.91
CA ASN A 143 -2.78 -4.54 1.55
C ASN A 143 -1.57 -4.63 2.50
N LYS A 144 -1.85 -4.70 3.80
CA LYS A 144 -0.85 -4.56 4.86
C LYS A 144 0.21 -5.65 4.90
N LYS A 145 -0.02 -6.81 4.27
CA LYS A 145 0.90 -7.96 4.30
C LYS A 145 1.51 -8.29 2.94
N GLN A 146 0.80 -8.00 1.85
CA GLN A 146 1.18 -8.42 0.50
C GLN A 146 1.19 -7.27 -0.53
N GLU A 147 1.17 -6.00 -0.10
CA GLU A 147 1.17 -4.80 -0.98
C GLU A 147 2.19 -4.88 -2.13
N TYR A 148 3.45 -5.25 -1.84
CA TYR A 148 4.49 -5.30 -2.86
C TYR A 148 4.26 -6.45 -3.86
N GLN A 149 3.94 -7.64 -3.37
CA GLN A 149 3.77 -8.84 -4.20
C GLN A 149 2.59 -8.70 -5.15
N ILE A 150 1.45 -8.19 -4.65
CA ILE A 150 0.26 -7.97 -5.47
C ILE A 150 0.53 -6.86 -6.50
N MET A 151 1.18 -5.76 -6.11
CA MET A 151 1.55 -4.69 -7.06
C MET A 151 2.53 -5.16 -8.13
N GLN A 152 3.51 -6.00 -7.76
CA GLN A 152 4.42 -6.64 -8.71
C GLN A 152 3.67 -7.51 -9.71
N LEU A 153 2.81 -8.40 -9.24
CA LEU A 153 2.02 -9.26 -10.09
C LEU A 153 1.14 -8.47 -11.07
N LEU A 154 0.46 -7.43 -10.59
CA LEU A 154 -0.39 -6.57 -11.42
C LEU A 154 0.42 -5.84 -12.51
N LEU A 155 1.62 -5.35 -12.18
CA LEU A 155 2.51 -4.69 -13.15
C LEU A 155 3.13 -5.67 -14.14
N GLU A 156 3.47 -6.89 -13.72
CA GLU A 156 3.96 -7.93 -14.63
C GLU A 156 2.91 -8.29 -15.70
N HIS A 157 1.63 -8.34 -15.32
CA HIS A 157 0.55 -8.71 -16.24
C HIS A 157 0.05 -7.54 -17.09
N ARG A 158 -0.15 -6.35 -16.49
CA ARG A 158 -0.74 -5.21 -17.19
C ARG A 158 0.30 -4.24 -17.72
N GLY A 159 1.52 -4.26 -17.19
CA GLY A 159 2.61 -3.35 -17.55
C GLY A 159 2.16 -1.90 -17.59
N ASN A 160 2.30 -1.29 -18.78
CA ASN A 160 1.90 0.08 -19.00
C ASN A 160 0.37 0.30 -19.11
N GLY A 161 -0.44 -0.75 -19.11
CA GLY A 161 -1.90 -0.66 -19.07
C GLY A 161 -2.49 -0.49 -17.67
N LEU A 162 -1.71 -0.67 -16.59
CA LEU A 162 -2.23 -0.63 -15.22
C LEU A 162 -2.67 0.79 -14.80
N PRO A 163 -3.91 1.04 -14.36
CA PRO A 163 -4.35 2.39 -13.97
C PRO A 163 -3.67 2.82 -12.65
N VAL A 164 -2.52 3.50 -12.77
CA VAL A 164 -1.78 4.07 -11.64
C VAL A 164 -2.10 5.56 -11.55
N SER A 165 -2.79 5.97 -10.50
CA SER A 165 -3.10 7.37 -10.23
C SER A 165 -2.08 8.04 -9.33
N GLU A 166 -2.11 9.37 -9.29
CA GLU A 166 -1.28 10.17 -8.38
C GLU A 166 -1.51 9.80 -6.92
N GLU A 167 -2.77 9.53 -6.54
CA GLU A 167 -3.13 9.18 -5.17
C GLU A 167 -2.39 7.92 -4.71
N MET A 168 -2.27 6.91 -5.58
CA MET A 168 -1.51 5.69 -5.28
C MET A 168 -0.02 5.96 -5.10
N VAL A 169 0.55 6.81 -5.97
CA VAL A 169 1.97 7.20 -5.86
C VAL A 169 2.20 7.96 -4.55
N LYS A 170 1.24 8.80 -4.15
CA LYS A 170 1.27 9.52 -2.87
C LYS A 170 1.21 8.56 -1.67
N VAL A 171 0.30 7.57 -1.70
CA VAL A 171 0.20 6.53 -0.65
C VAL A 171 1.50 5.73 -0.57
N ALA A 172 2.07 5.33 -1.70
CA ALA A 172 3.36 4.62 -1.73
C ALA A 172 4.50 5.48 -1.19
N ALA A 173 4.55 6.78 -1.51
CA ALA A 173 5.53 7.72 -0.99
C ALA A 173 5.42 7.93 0.53
N ALA A 174 4.21 7.83 1.09
CA ALA A 174 3.93 7.94 2.51
C ALA A 174 4.12 6.62 3.28
N SER A 175 4.17 5.48 2.60
CA SER A 175 4.26 4.16 3.25
C SER A 175 5.61 3.95 3.92
N HIS A 176 5.57 3.58 5.21
CA HIS A 176 6.75 3.15 5.98
C HIS A 176 7.08 1.66 5.83
N LYS A 177 6.25 0.91 5.08
CA LYS A 177 6.39 -0.52 4.83
C LYS A 177 7.18 -0.76 3.56
N GLN A 178 6.55 -1.05 2.41
CA GLN A 178 7.23 -1.34 1.15
C GLN A 178 7.18 -0.16 0.16
N GLY A 179 6.88 1.06 0.64
CA GLY A 179 6.73 2.27 -0.19
C GLY A 179 7.89 2.50 -1.17
N TYR A 180 9.14 2.37 -0.71
CA TYR A 180 10.32 2.45 -1.58
C TYR A 180 10.31 1.41 -2.71
N LYS A 181 9.99 0.14 -2.40
CA LYS A 181 9.94 -0.92 -3.43
C LYS A 181 8.81 -0.68 -4.42
N ILE A 182 7.65 -0.22 -3.96
CA ILE A 182 6.51 0.11 -4.82
C ILE A 182 6.87 1.28 -5.74
N ILE A 183 7.44 2.37 -5.22
CA ILE A 183 7.88 3.51 -6.05
C ILE A 183 8.95 3.07 -7.06
N LYS A 184 9.93 2.27 -6.64
CA LYS A 184 10.97 1.73 -7.54
C LYS A 184 10.35 0.95 -8.70
N LEU A 185 9.47 0.00 -8.38
CA LEU A 185 8.76 -0.82 -9.35
C LEU A 185 7.90 0.03 -10.29
N LEU A 186 7.16 1.01 -9.76
CA LEU A 186 6.36 1.93 -10.56
C LEU A 186 7.23 2.75 -11.52
N LEU A 187 8.42 3.20 -11.09
CA LEU A 187 9.38 3.91 -11.94
C LEU A 187 9.98 3.00 -13.02
N GLU A 188 10.22 1.72 -12.74
CA GLU A 188 10.71 0.76 -13.74
C GLU A 188 9.72 0.58 -14.90
N TYR A 189 8.42 0.54 -14.61
CA TYR A 189 7.38 0.39 -15.65
C TYR A 189 6.99 1.70 -16.32
N ARG A 190 6.89 2.80 -15.55
CA ARG A 190 6.34 4.09 -16.01
C ARG A 190 7.40 5.11 -16.39
N GLY A 191 8.58 5.04 -15.79
CA GLY A 191 9.61 6.06 -15.85
C GLY A 191 9.04 7.47 -15.64
N ASN A 192 9.33 8.35 -16.59
CA ASN A 192 8.89 9.75 -16.57
C ASN A 192 7.36 9.94 -16.70
N LYS A 193 6.59 8.89 -17.06
CA LYS A 193 5.13 8.95 -17.15
C LYS A 193 4.44 8.74 -15.81
N LEU A 194 5.16 8.39 -14.74
CA LEU A 194 4.58 8.25 -13.41
C LEU A 194 3.97 9.59 -12.96
N PRO A 195 2.75 9.67 -12.40
CA PRO A 195 2.22 10.92 -11.89
C PRO A 195 2.89 11.26 -10.56
N VAL A 196 3.91 12.13 -10.62
CA VAL A 196 4.65 12.62 -9.45
C VAL A 196 4.41 14.12 -9.31
N SER A 197 3.52 14.49 -8.41
CA SER A 197 3.20 15.87 -8.06
C SER A 197 4.06 16.39 -6.91
N GLU A 198 3.92 17.68 -6.58
CA GLU A 198 4.55 18.27 -5.39
C GLU A 198 4.15 17.52 -4.12
N GLU A 199 2.88 17.10 -4.00
CA GLU A 199 2.39 16.43 -2.81
C GLU A 199 3.06 15.06 -2.63
N VAL A 200 3.29 14.30 -3.71
CA VAL A 200 4.07 13.06 -3.67
C VAL A 200 5.48 13.30 -3.13
N VAL A 201 6.13 14.35 -3.61
CA VAL A 201 7.49 14.73 -3.21
C VAL A 201 7.52 15.17 -1.75
N LYS A 202 6.51 15.94 -1.31
CA LYS A 202 6.34 16.36 0.08
C LYS A 202 6.14 15.16 1.01
N MET A 203 5.31 14.19 0.63
CA MET A 203 5.11 12.96 1.40
C MET A 203 6.40 12.16 1.51
N ALA A 204 7.17 12.03 0.42
CA ALA A 204 8.48 11.38 0.47
C ALA A 204 9.46 12.12 1.40
N ALA A 205 9.50 13.46 1.35
CA ALA A 205 10.37 14.25 2.22
C ALA A 205 9.97 14.17 3.71
N ALA A 206 8.67 14.12 4.01
CA ALA A 206 8.14 13.95 5.36
C ALA A 206 8.24 12.51 5.89
N ASN A 207 8.42 11.52 5.02
CA ASN A 207 8.44 10.11 5.40
C ASN A 207 9.72 9.78 6.20
N THR A 208 9.56 9.67 7.52
CA THR A 208 10.62 9.32 8.47
C THR A 208 11.05 7.85 8.39
N GLY A 209 10.29 7.02 7.68
CA GLY A 209 10.45 5.57 7.69
C GLY A 209 10.18 4.97 9.07
N THR A 210 10.77 3.81 9.33
CA THR A 210 10.90 3.26 10.69
C THR A 210 12.37 2.95 10.97
N PRO A 211 12.82 2.94 12.25
CA PRO A 211 14.22 2.66 12.59
C PRO A 211 14.75 1.32 12.07
N PHE A 212 13.87 0.37 11.75
CA PHE A 212 14.20 -0.98 11.32
C PHE A 212 13.95 -1.23 9.81
N SER A 213 13.51 -0.21 9.07
CA SER A 213 13.14 -0.34 7.66
C SER A 213 14.09 0.47 6.79
N GLU A 214 14.63 -0.17 5.76
CA GLU A 214 15.34 0.56 4.72
C GLU A 214 14.39 1.32 3.77
N ASN A 215 13.06 1.20 3.93
CA ASN A 215 12.08 1.85 3.07
C ASN A 215 11.77 3.26 3.61
N THR A 216 12.73 4.16 3.42
CA THR A 216 12.67 5.50 4.00
C THR A 216 12.40 6.59 2.96
N GLY A 217 11.90 7.73 3.43
CA GLY A 217 11.65 8.91 2.60
C GLY A 217 12.88 9.38 1.82
N TYR A 218 14.07 9.30 2.44
CA TYR A 218 15.35 9.60 1.78
C TYR A 218 15.56 8.78 0.50
N ARG A 219 15.33 7.45 0.55
CA ARG A 219 15.53 6.59 -0.62
C ARG A 219 14.46 6.81 -1.68
N ILE A 220 13.21 7.02 -1.25
CA ILE A 220 12.11 7.34 -2.18
C ILE A 220 12.44 8.62 -2.94
N LEU A 221 12.84 9.68 -2.23
CA LEU A 221 13.21 10.94 -2.86
C LEU A 221 14.46 10.79 -3.75
N GLY A 222 15.43 9.97 -3.34
CA GLY A 222 16.58 9.59 -4.17
C GLY A 222 16.16 9.00 -5.51
N LEU A 223 15.28 8.01 -5.53
CA LEU A 223 14.76 7.42 -6.78
C LEU A 223 14.04 8.45 -7.65
N LEU A 224 13.21 9.31 -7.05
CA LEU A 224 12.47 10.33 -7.78
C LEU A 224 13.43 11.36 -8.42
N LEU A 225 14.49 11.74 -7.71
CA LEU A 225 15.54 12.63 -8.21
C LEU A 225 16.42 11.97 -9.27
N GLU A 226 16.78 10.70 -9.13
CA GLU A 226 17.51 9.95 -10.16
C GLU A 226 16.71 9.87 -11.47
N ASN A 227 15.38 9.71 -11.37
CA ASN A 227 14.51 9.62 -12.53
C ASN A 227 14.24 10.99 -13.19
N ARG A 228 13.98 12.05 -12.39
CA ARG A 228 13.48 13.35 -12.89
C ARG A 228 14.48 14.50 -12.79
N GLY A 229 15.53 14.34 -12.01
CA GLY A 229 16.49 15.39 -11.69
C GLY A 229 15.81 16.65 -11.16
N ASN A 230 16.22 17.79 -11.72
CA ASN A 230 15.69 19.11 -11.36
C ASN A 230 14.29 19.43 -11.92
N LYS A 231 13.64 18.47 -12.59
CA LYS A 231 12.23 18.59 -13.04
C LYS A 231 11.24 18.15 -11.97
N LEU A 232 11.71 17.62 -10.84
CA LEU A 232 10.86 17.24 -9.73
C LEU A 232 10.24 18.51 -9.11
N PRO A 233 8.93 18.55 -8.81
CA PRO A 233 8.30 19.73 -8.22
C PRO A 233 8.72 19.86 -6.74
N VAL A 234 9.76 20.64 -6.48
CA VAL A 234 10.26 20.95 -5.13
C VAL A 234 9.90 22.38 -4.78
N SER A 235 8.90 22.53 -3.91
CA SER A 235 8.45 23.81 -3.35
C SER A 235 9.04 24.07 -1.96
N GLU A 236 8.74 25.23 -1.39
CA GLU A 236 9.08 25.55 0.00
C GLU A 236 8.45 24.53 0.99
N GLU A 237 7.25 24.02 0.72
CA GLU A 237 6.60 23.02 1.57
C GLU A 237 7.37 21.69 1.59
N VAL A 238 7.95 21.28 0.45
CA VAL A 238 8.82 20.11 0.38
C VAL A 238 10.08 20.32 1.22
N VAL A 239 10.69 21.51 1.15
CA VAL A 239 11.89 21.82 1.93
C VAL A 239 11.57 21.90 3.42
N LYS A 240 10.41 22.46 3.80
CA LYS A 240 9.91 22.44 5.19
C LYS A 240 9.70 21.01 5.69
N ALA A 241 9.07 20.15 4.89
CA ALA A 241 8.88 18.74 5.22
C ALA A 241 10.21 18.02 5.46
N ALA A 242 11.21 18.27 4.60
CA ALA A 242 12.57 17.75 4.79
C ALA A 242 13.23 18.28 6.07
N ALA A 243 13.14 19.59 6.33
CA ALA A 243 13.70 20.22 7.54
C ALA A 243 13.03 19.73 8.84
N ALA A 244 11.74 19.41 8.79
CA ALA A 244 10.98 18.87 9.92
C ALA A 244 11.23 17.36 10.15
N ASN A 245 11.81 16.64 9.19
CA ASN A 245 12.00 15.19 9.30
C ASN A 245 13.07 14.86 10.36
N GLU A 246 12.62 14.28 11.46
CA GLU A 246 13.42 14.04 12.67
C GLU A 246 14.44 12.90 12.54
N TYR A 247 14.39 12.10 11.46
CA TYR A 247 15.27 10.92 11.32
C TYR A 247 16.26 11.06 10.17
N GLN A 248 15.81 11.58 9.03
CA GLN A 248 16.63 11.66 7.82
C GLN A 248 16.57 13.02 7.14
N GLY A 249 16.01 14.04 7.81
CA GLY A 249 15.87 15.38 7.26
C GLY A 249 17.17 15.96 6.72
N HIS A 250 18.28 15.78 7.44
CA HIS A 250 19.60 16.23 6.98
C HIS A 250 20.06 15.53 5.68
N GLN A 251 19.77 14.23 5.49
CA GLN A 251 20.15 13.51 4.27
C GLN A 251 19.24 13.91 3.10
N ILE A 252 17.94 14.05 3.37
CA ILE A 252 16.94 14.51 2.40
C ILE A 252 17.29 15.92 1.93
N LEU A 253 17.63 16.82 2.84
CA LEU A 253 18.00 18.19 2.51
C LEU A 253 19.33 18.23 1.73
N GLU A 254 20.32 17.41 2.08
CA GLU A 254 21.55 17.28 1.30
C GLU A 254 21.27 16.84 -0.15
N LEU A 255 20.38 15.85 -0.36
CA LEU A 255 19.95 15.45 -1.71
C LEU A 255 19.33 16.61 -2.49
N LEU A 256 18.42 17.35 -1.85
CA LEU A 256 17.74 18.49 -2.46
C LEU A 256 18.74 19.61 -2.80
N ILE A 257 19.62 19.95 -1.88
CA ILE A 257 20.67 20.95 -2.09
C ILE A 257 21.60 20.55 -3.24
N LYS A 258 22.04 19.28 -3.31
CA LYS A 258 22.92 18.79 -4.38
C LYS A 258 22.27 18.92 -5.76
N ASN A 259 20.95 18.76 -5.86
CA ASN A 259 20.22 18.80 -7.13
C ASN A 259 19.74 20.20 -7.55
N TYR A 260 19.37 21.05 -6.58
CA TYR A 260 18.77 22.37 -6.86
C TYR A 260 19.73 23.53 -6.56
N GLY A 261 20.70 23.36 -5.66
CA GLY A 261 21.61 24.40 -5.21
C GLY A 261 20.86 25.68 -4.82
N ASN A 262 21.28 26.80 -5.39
CA ASN A 262 20.66 28.12 -5.12
C ASN A 262 19.20 28.25 -5.58
N LYS A 263 18.67 27.31 -6.37
CA LYS A 263 17.25 27.30 -6.78
C LYS A 263 16.34 26.67 -5.72
N LEU A 264 16.90 26.08 -4.67
CA LEU A 264 16.12 25.49 -3.59
C LEU A 264 15.39 26.61 -2.82
N PRO A 265 14.05 26.54 -2.65
CA PRO A 265 13.30 27.58 -1.97
C PRO A 265 13.50 27.50 -0.45
N VAL A 266 14.48 28.26 0.04
CA VAL A 266 14.79 28.38 1.48
C VAL A 266 14.28 29.73 1.99
N SER A 267 13.17 29.70 2.72
CA SER A 267 12.55 30.87 3.36
C SER A 267 12.92 30.94 4.85
N LYS A 268 12.55 32.05 5.51
CA LYS A 268 12.67 32.17 6.98
C LYS A 268 11.91 31.08 7.73
N GLU A 269 10.82 30.55 7.15
CA GLU A 269 10.04 29.48 7.78
C GLU A 269 10.74 28.13 7.66
N VAL A 270 11.42 27.86 6.55
CA VAL A 270 12.30 26.67 6.42
C VAL A 270 13.39 26.70 7.50
N VAL A 271 14.06 27.84 7.66
CA VAL A 271 15.14 28.01 8.65
C VAL A 271 14.58 27.89 10.08
N LYS A 272 13.38 28.43 10.33
CA LYS A 272 12.70 28.28 11.63
C LYS A 272 12.39 26.81 11.92
N VAL A 273 11.83 26.07 10.96
CA VAL A 273 11.55 24.63 11.11
C VAL A 273 12.82 23.84 11.39
N ALA A 274 13.91 24.15 10.68
CA ALA A 274 15.23 23.56 10.95
C ALA A 274 15.71 23.86 12.38
N ALA A 275 15.51 25.08 12.87
CA ALA A 275 15.87 25.47 14.23
C ALA A 275 15.04 24.76 15.31
N VAL A 276 13.79 24.40 15.03
CA VAL A 276 12.92 23.62 15.94
C VAL A 276 13.28 22.13 15.98
N ASN A 277 13.87 21.58 14.91
CA ASN A 277 14.16 20.15 14.83
C ASN A 277 15.16 19.72 15.91
N GLU A 278 14.69 18.94 16.89
CA GLU A 278 15.49 18.56 18.05
C GLU A 278 16.51 17.44 17.78
N TYR A 279 16.39 16.73 16.65
CA TYR A 279 17.20 15.55 16.36
C TYR A 279 18.32 15.85 15.38
N HIS A 280 18.05 16.63 14.34
CA HIS A 280 19.00 16.94 13.27
C HIS A 280 19.07 18.44 12.93
N GLY A 281 18.45 19.31 13.74
CA GLY A 281 18.41 20.75 13.50
C GLY A 281 19.79 21.38 13.29
N CYS A 282 20.80 21.02 14.10
CA CYS A 282 22.18 21.49 13.91
C CYS A 282 22.75 21.15 12.53
N GLN A 283 22.62 19.90 12.10
CA GLN A 283 23.18 19.42 10.83
C GLN A 283 22.45 20.06 9.65
N ILE A 284 21.12 20.15 9.74
CA ILE A 284 20.26 20.83 8.76
C ILE A 284 20.67 22.31 8.65
N MET A 285 20.85 23.00 9.78
CA MET A 285 21.30 24.39 9.80
C MET A 285 22.69 24.54 9.17
N GLN A 286 23.67 23.72 9.56
CA GLN A 286 25.01 23.73 8.96
C GLN A 286 24.97 23.55 7.43
N GLN A 287 24.14 22.64 6.93
CA GLN A 287 23.95 22.44 5.49
C GLN A 287 23.36 23.71 4.84
N LEU A 288 22.28 24.28 5.38
CA LEU A 288 21.70 25.51 4.83
C LEU A 288 22.71 26.66 4.81
N LEU A 289 23.51 26.82 5.87
CA LEU A 289 24.55 27.83 5.96
C LEU A 289 25.68 27.62 4.95
N LYS A 290 26.14 26.38 4.78
CA LYS A 290 27.20 26.05 3.82
C LYS A 290 26.83 26.43 2.39
N TYR A 291 25.55 26.32 2.01
CA TYR A 291 25.11 26.53 0.62
C TYR A 291 24.52 27.91 0.35
N HIS A 292 23.81 28.51 1.31
CA HIS A 292 23.27 29.87 1.16
C HIS A 292 24.18 30.95 1.74
N GLY A 293 25.19 30.58 2.54
CA GLY A 293 26.09 31.50 3.23
C GLY A 293 25.31 32.52 4.06
N ASN A 294 25.81 33.76 4.06
CA ASN A 294 25.20 34.88 4.78
C ASN A 294 23.85 35.35 4.21
N LYS A 295 23.35 34.73 3.12
CA LYS A 295 22.05 35.05 2.52
C LYS A 295 20.91 34.21 3.10
N ILE A 296 21.19 33.31 4.04
CA ILE A 296 20.15 32.55 4.72
C ILE A 296 19.21 33.50 5.47
N PRO A 297 17.88 33.38 5.32
CA PRO A 297 16.93 34.29 5.95
C PRO A 297 16.76 33.97 7.44
N VAL A 298 17.64 34.53 8.28
CA VAL A 298 17.53 34.45 9.74
C VAL A 298 16.65 35.59 10.25
N SER A 299 15.61 35.25 11.01
CA SER A 299 14.70 36.21 11.65
C SER A 299 14.70 36.05 13.17
N GLU A 300 14.14 37.02 13.90
CA GLU A 300 13.96 36.91 15.35
C GLU A 300 13.24 35.62 15.75
N GLU A 301 12.26 35.20 14.96
CA GLU A 301 11.51 33.95 15.18
C GLU A 301 12.37 32.69 15.00
N VAL A 302 13.40 32.73 14.15
CA VAL A 302 14.40 31.65 14.04
C VAL A 302 15.24 31.58 15.30
N VAL A 303 15.69 32.73 15.82
CA VAL A 303 16.50 32.80 17.04
C VAL A 303 15.69 32.34 18.26
N LYS A 304 14.42 32.75 18.36
CA LYS A 304 13.49 32.26 19.40
C LYS A 304 13.29 30.75 19.32
N ALA A 305 13.07 30.22 18.12
CA ALA A 305 12.92 28.78 17.91
C ALA A 305 14.17 28.00 18.33
N ALA A 306 15.36 28.46 17.94
CA ALA A 306 16.62 27.88 18.37
C ALA A 306 16.80 27.95 19.90
N ALA A 307 16.50 29.10 20.53
CA ALA A 307 16.60 29.25 21.97
C ALA A 307 15.61 28.35 22.75
N ALA A 308 14.48 27.99 22.15
CA ALA A 308 13.49 27.07 22.72
C ALA A 308 13.78 25.59 22.45
N ASN A 309 14.70 25.26 21.53
CA ASN A 309 15.05 23.88 21.20
C ASN A 309 15.85 23.25 22.34
N HIS A 310 15.24 22.26 23.02
CA HIS A 310 15.79 21.68 24.25
C HIS A 310 16.99 20.76 24.05
N LYS A 311 17.17 20.20 22.85
CA LYS A 311 18.23 19.22 22.57
C LYS A 311 19.43 19.82 21.85
N GLN A 312 19.21 20.79 20.97
CA GLN A 312 20.23 21.32 20.06
C GLN A 312 20.27 22.86 20.02
N GLY A 313 19.49 23.54 20.85
CA GLY A 313 19.35 24.99 20.78
C GLY A 313 20.64 25.76 21.01
N HIS A 314 21.51 25.29 21.92
CA HIS A 314 22.79 25.94 22.21
C HIS A 314 23.69 25.99 20.97
N GLU A 315 23.87 24.85 20.32
CA GLU A 315 24.70 24.70 19.12
C GLU A 315 24.10 25.45 17.93
N ILE A 316 22.77 25.44 17.77
CA ILE A 316 22.09 26.21 16.73
C ILE A 316 22.31 27.72 16.93
N ILE A 317 22.22 28.22 18.16
CA ILE A 317 22.50 29.63 18.46
C ILE A 317 23.96 29.98 18.16
N GLN A 318 24.91 29.11 18.50
CA GLN A 318 26.33 29.33 18.19
C GLN A 318 26.55 29.44 16.67
N LEU A 319 25.95 28.55 15.87
CA LEU A 319 26.02 28.62 14.41
C LEU A 319 25.44 29.93 13.85
N LEU A 320 24.34 30.42 14.43
CA LEU A 320 23.73 31.69 14.03
C LEU A 320 24.61 32.90 14.38
N GLN A 321 25.35 32.86 15.50
CA GLN A 321 26.29 33.91 15.89
C GLN A 321 27.49 33.97 14.95
N GLU A 322 28.06 32.84 14.54
CA GLU A 322 29.20 32.81 13.63
C GLU A 322 28.91 33.52 12.28
N LEU A 323 27.66 33.48 11.82
CA LEU A 323 27.22 34.22 10.63
C LEU A 323 27.22 35.73 10.82
N SER A 324 26.78 36.22 11.99
CA SER A 324 26.68 37.66 12.24
C SER A 324 28.06 38.29 12.40
N TRP A 325 29.05 37.55 12.90
CA TRP A 325 30.42 38.03 13.06
C TRP A 325 31.19 38.05 11.74
N GLY A 326 30.89 37.14 10.81
CA GLY A 326 31.41 37.14 9.44
C GLY A 326 30.91 38.29 8.54
N GLN A 327 29.97 39.13 9.01
CA GLN A 327 29.51 40.34 8.32
C GLN A 327 30.29 41.61 8.72
N THR A 328 31.24 41.52 9.65
CA THR A 328 31.90 42.69 10.27
C THR A 328 33.37 42.89 9.86
N ILE A 329 33.79 42.39 8.70
CA ILE A 329 35.16 42.61 8.16
C ILE A 329 35.08 43.01 6.69
#